data_AF-A0A7Y6Q0Y6-F1
#
_entry.id   AF-A0A7Y6Q0Y6-F1
#
_cell.length_a   1.000
_cell.length_b   1.000
_cell.length_c   1.000
_cell.angle_alpha   90.00
_cell.angle_beta   90.00
_cell.angle_gamma   90.00
#
_symmetry.space_group_name_H-M   'P 1'
#
loop_
_entity.id
_entity.type
_entity.pdbx_description
1 polymer ?
#
loop_
_entity_poly.entity_id
_entity_poly.type
_entity_poly.pdbx_seq_one_letter_code
_entity_poly.pdbx_strand_id
1 'polypeptide(L)'
;MDPRALFGLSIAMNFTSAIVAARLLVWPRLRRSPRSTALIWLVAPHMFLRFIGLSFLIPGVVAPALPAAFAAPAGFGDLATGVLAI
;
A
#
# COMPACT_ATOMS: atom_id res chain seq x y z
N MET A 1 18.51 21.27 -3.41
CA MET A 1 17.87 20.19 -4.19
C MET A 1 16.36 20.40 -4.13
N ASP A 2 15.64 20.27 -5.25
CA ASP A 2 14.18 20.44 -5.28
C ASP A 2 13.50 19.38 -4.39
N PRO A 3 12.72 19.76 -3.36
CA PRO A 3 11.99 18.82 -2.50
C PRO A 3 11.14 17.81 -3.28
N ARG A 4 10.60 18.20 -4.44
CA ARG A 4 9.82 17.31 -5.30
C ARG A 4 10.68 16.20 -5.91
N ALA A 5 11.90 16.52 -6.32
CA ALA A 5 12.85 15.54 -6.85
C ALA A 5 13.32 14.56 -5.77
N LEU A 6 13.57 15.05 -4.54
CA LEU A 6 13.90 14.19 -3.40
C LEU A 6 12.76 13.25 -3.03
N PHE A 7 11.52 13.76 -3.01
CA PHE A 7 10.33 12.94 -2.77
C PHE A 7 10.13 11.89 -3.87
N GLY A 8 10.27 12.29 -5.14
CA GLY A 8 10.21 11.36 -6.27
C GLY A 8 11.28 10.27 -6.21
N LEU A 9 12.52 10.63 -5.85
CA LEU A 9 13.61 9.67 -5.67
C LEU A 9 13.31 8.71 -4.51
N SER A 10 12.79 9.20 -3.39
CA SER A 10 12.38 8.37 -2.25
C SER A 10 11.31 7.35 -2.66
N ILE A 11 10.29 7.78 -3.40
CA ILE A 11 9.25 6.90 -3.94
C ILE A 11 9.89 5.83 -4.84
N ALA A 12 10.73 6.23 -5.80
CA ALA A 12 11.38 5.31 -6.73
C ALA A 12 12.24 4.26 -6.01
N MET A 13 13.01 4.68 -5.00
CA MET A 13 13.84 3.77 -4.19
C MET A 13 12.99 2.83 -3.34
N ASN A 14 11.87 3.31 -2.78
CA ASN A 14 10.97 2.47 -2.01
C ASN A 14 10.31 1.38 -2.89
N PHE A 15 9.84 1.74 -4.10
CA PHE A 15 9.33 0.75 -5.05
C PHE A 15 10.39 -0.27 -5.47
N THR A 16 11.61 0.21 -5.76
CA THR A 16 12.71 -0.67 -6.16
C THR A 16 13.04 -1.66 -5.05
N SER A 17 13.16 -1.18 -3.81
CA SER A 17 13.40 -2.02 -2.63
C SER A 17 12.29 -3.05 -2.42
N ALA A 18 11.03 -2.62 -2.52
CA ALA A 18 9.87 -3.51 -2.38
C ALA A 18 9.85 -4.62 -3.45
N ILE A 19 10.15 -4.28 -4.72
CA ILE A 19 10.25 -5.26 -5.82
C ILE A 19 11.36 -6.27 -5.54
N VAL A 20 12.53 -5.80 -5.13
CA VAL A 20 13.67 -6.67 -4.81
C VAL A 20 13.31 -7.61 -3.65
N ALA A 21 12.74 -7.08 -2.56
CA ALA A 21 12.30 -7.88 -1.42
C ALA A 21 11.25 -8.93 -1.82
N ALA A 22 10.24 -8.54 -2.61
CA ALA A 22 9.23 -9.47 -3.11
C ALA A 22 9.85 -10.59 -3.97
N ARG A 23 10.80 -10.24 -4.86
CA ARG A 23 11.46 -11.20 -5.75
C ARG A 23 12.39 -12.16 -5.02
N LEU A 24 13.06 -11.70 -3.97
CA LEU A 24 14.00 -12.52 -3.19
C LEU A 24 13.30 -13.38 -2.14
N LEU A 25 12.29 -12.83 -1.44
CA LEU A 25 11.71 -13.48 -0.26
C LEU A 25 10.38 -14.18 -0.54
N VAL A 26 9.55 -13.57 -1.38
CA VAL A 26 8.14 -13.97 -1.56
C VAL A 26 7.98 -14.85 -2.80
N TRP A 27 8.59 -14.48 -3.93
CA TRP A 27 8.48 -15.18 -5.20
C TRP A 27 8.92 -16.66 -5.18
N PRO A 28 10.07 -17.04 -4.57
CA PRO A 28 10.49 -18.44 -4.57
C PRO A 28 9.57 -19.34 -3.75
N ARG A 29 8.98 -18.79 -2.68
CA ARG A 29 8.02 -19.50 -1.82
C ARG A 29 6.69 -19.67 -2.55
N LEU A 30 6.16 -18.60 -3.15
CA LEU A 30 4.95 -18.63 -3.96
C LEU A 30 4.99 -19.67 -5.08
N ARG A 31 6.11 -19.77 -5.81
CA ARG A 31 6.27 -20.75 -6.92
C ARG A 31 6.24 -22.21 -6.48
N ARG A 32 6.54 -22.49 -5.21
CA ARG A 32 6.58 -23.84 -4.65
C ARG A 32 5.29 -24.21 -3.92
N SER A 33 4.43 -23.22 -3.62
CA SER A 33 3.17 -23.44 -2.92
C SER A 33 2.05 -23.89 -3.87
N PRO A 34 1.08 -24.69 -3.38
CA PRO A 34 -0.18 -24.92 -4.08
C PRO A 34 -0.88 -23.59 -4.40
N ARG A 35 -1.61 -23.54 -5.52
CA ARG A 35 -2.27 -22.31 -6.00
C ARG A 35 -3.20 -21.68 -4.95
N SER A 36 -3.94 -22.49 -4.19
CA SER A 36 -4.81 -22.00 -3.11
C SER A 36 -4.03 -21.27 -2.03
N THR A 37 -2.92 -21.84 -1.55
CA THR A 37 -2.06 -21.22 -0.54
C THR A 37 -1.38 -19.97 -1.10
N ALA A 38 -0.95 -19.99 -2.35
CA ALA A 38 -0.34 -18.82 -3.00
C ALA A 38 -1.31 -17.63 -3.10
N LEU A 39 -2.56 -17.89 -3.44
CA LEU A 39 -3.62 -16.86 -3.48
C LEU A 39 -3.91 -16.30 -2.09
N ILE A 40 -3.95 -17.15 -1.05
CA ILE A 40 -4.14 -16.68 0.33
C ILE A 40 -3.00 -15.73 0.73
N TRP A 41 -1.74 -16.08 0.46
CA TRP A 41 -0.62 -15.19 0.77
C TRP A 41 -0.62 -13.88 -0.02
N LEU A 42 -1.24 -13.87 -1.20
CA LEU A 42 -1.39 -12.67 -2.02
C LEU A 42 -2.55 -11.77 -1.52
N VAL A 43 -3.66 -12.38 -1.11
CA VAL A 43 -4.88 -11.67 -0.68
C VAL A 43 -4.82 -11.26 0.80
N ALA A 44 -4.22 -12.07 1.67
CA ALA A 44 -4.16 -11.81 3.11
C ALA A 44 -3.64 -10.40 3.47
N PRO A 45 -2.57 -9.86 2.84
CA PRO A 45 -2.15 -8.47 3.07
C PRO A 45 -3.26 -7.46 2.78
N HIS A 46 -4.05 -7.68 1.73
CA HIS A 46 -5.16 -6.79 1.37
C HIS A 46 -6.29 -6.82 2.39
N MET A 47 -6.47 -7.93 3.13
CA MET A 47 -7.51 -8.04 4.14
C MET A 47 -7.25 -7.19 5.38
N PHE A 48 -5.99 -6.84 5.70
CA PHE A 48 -5.69 -6.06 6.91
C PHE A 48 -4.97 -4.73 6.65
N LEU A 49 -4.17 -4.60 5.58
CA LEU A 49 -3.45 -3.34 5.27
C LEU A 49 -4.32 -2.31 4.53
N ARG A 50 -5.42 -2.73 3.91
CA ARG A 50 -6.23 -1.89 2.99
C ARG A 50 -7.21 -0.93 3.67
N PHE A 51 -7.11 -0.80 4.99
CA PHE A 51 -7.87 0.18 5.77
C PHE A 51 -6.99 1.33 6.26
N ILE A 52 -5.69 1.32 5.94
CA ILE A 52 -4.75 2.34 6.40
C ILE A 52 -5.09 3.71 5.82
N GLY A 53 -5.74 3.78 4.64
CA GLY A 53 -6.19 5.02 4.03
C GLY A 53 -7.21 5.79 4.88
N LEU A 54 -7.98 5.11 5.75
CA LEU A 54 -8.89 5.79 6.68
C LEU A 54 -8.15 6.74 7.64
N SER A 55 -6.86 6.50 7.88
CA SER A 55 -6.02 7.41 8.67
C SER A 55 -5.93 8.83 8.08
N PHE A 56 -6.11 9.00 6.76
CA PHE A 56 -6.14 10.32 6.12
C PHE A 56 -7.31 11.19 6.60
N LEU A 57 -8.36 10.58 7.17
CA LEU A 57 -9.53 11.26 7.70
C LEU A 57 -9.42 11.58 9.19
N ILE A 58 -8.44 11.01 9.90
CA ILE A 58 -8.30 11.15 11.35
C ILE A 58 -7.47 12.41 11.65
N PRO A 59 -8.06 13.42 12.33
CA PRO A 59 -7.32 14.61 12.73
C PRO A 59 -6.13 14.23 13.62
N GLY A 60 -4.94 14.75 13.33
CA GLY A 60 -3.72 14.51 14.10
C GLY A 60 -2.85 13.34 13.60
N VAL A 61 -3.35 12.47 12.71
CA VAL A 61 -2.53 11.45 12.04
C VAL A 61 -1.83 12.02 10.81
N VAL A 62 -2.44 13.01 10.18
CA VAL A 62 -1.91 13.71 8.99
C VAL A 62 -1.69 15.19 9.26
N ALA A 63 -0.86 15.81 8.42
CA ALA A 63 -0.65 17.25 8.47
C ALA A 63 -1.98 18.01 8.26
N PRO A 64 -2.27 19.06 9.03
CA PRO A 64 -3.49 19.87 8.87
C PRO A 64 -3.63 20.50 7.47
N ALA A 65 -2.52 20.67 6.76
CA ALA A 65 -2.48 21.22 5.41
C ALA A 65 -2.78 20.18 4.31
N LEU A 66 -3.06 18.92 4.65
CA LEU A 66 -3.40 17.90 3.66
C LEU A 66 -4.72 18.30 2.94
N PRO A 67 -4.73 18.41 1.61
CA PRO A 67 -5.93 18.82 0.90
C PRO A 67 -7.08 17.83 1.12
N ALA A 68 -8.25 18.32 1.52
CA ALA A 68 -9.45 17.51 1.68
C ALA A 68 -9.84 16.77 0.38
N ALA A 69 -9.57 17.41 -0.77
CA ALA A 69 -9.76 16.84 -2.10
C ALA A 69 -8.88 15.60 -2.39
N PHE A 70 -7.81 15.38 -1.61
CA PHE A 70 -7.04 14.13 -1.64
C PHE A 70 -7.47 13.18 -0.51
N ALA A 71 -7.57 13.70 0.72
CA ALA A 71 -7.83 12.90 1.92
C ALA A 71 -9.15 12.11 1.83
N ALA A 72 -10.24 12.75 1.40
CA ALA A 72 -11.55 12.11 1.28
C ALA A 72 -11.56 10.96 0.25
N PRO A 73 -11.20 11.18 -1.03
CA PRO A 73 -11.19 10.09 -2.00
C PRO A 73 -10.12 9.03 -1.70
N ALA A 74 -8.97 9.40 -1.14
CA ALA A 74 -7.95 8.43 -0.74
C ALA A 74 -8.44 7.52 0.40
N GLY A 75 -9.04 8.08 1.44
CA GLY A 75 -9.51 7.32 2.59
C GLY A 75 -10.70 6.41 2.27
N PHE A 76 -11.76 6.97 1.69
CA PHE A 76 -12.94 6.18 1.32
C PHE A 76 -12.68 5.26 0.13
N GLY A 77 -11.80 5.65 -0.80
CA GLY A 77 -11.38 4.80 -1.91
C GLY A 77 -10.59 3.58 -1.46
N ASP A 78 -9.72 3.72 -0.46
CA ASP A 78 -9.02 2.59 0.14
C ASP A 78 -10.00 1.67 0.90
N LEU A 79 -10.99 2.25 1.60
CA LEU A 79 -12.06 1.46 2.24
C LEU A 79 -12.89 0.65 1.23
N ALA A 80 -13.42 1.28 0.17
CA ALA A 80 -14.17 0.59 -0.89
C ALA A 80 -13.30 -0.46 -1.59
N THR A 81 -12.06 -0.05 -1.83
CA THR A 81 -10.85 -0.86 -2.00
C THR A 81 -10.84 -2.23 -1.33
N GLY A 82 -10.82 -2.17 0.00
CA GLY A 82 -10.75 -3.32 0.89
C GLY A 82 -12.04 -4.14 0.87
N VAL A 83 -13.20 -3.48 0.85
CA VAL A 83 -14.50 -4.16 0.81
C VAL A 83 -14.67 -5.00 -0.46
N LEU A 84 -14.28 -4.47 -1.63
CA LEU A 84 -14.36 -5.21 -2.91
C LEU A 84 -13.35 -6.35 -3.03
N ALA A 85 -12.29 -6.35 -2.21
CA ALA A 85 -11.25 -7.36 -2.24
C ALA A 85 -11.57 -8.60 -1.37
N ILE A 86 -12.69 -8.57 -0.64
CA ILE A 86 -13.25 -9.67 0.16
C ILE A 86 -14.31 -10.41 -0.66
#